data_AF-A0A4Q2ITA3-F1
#
_entry.id   AF-A0A4Q2ITA3-F1
#
_cell.length_a   1.000
_cell.length_b   1.000
_cell.length_c   1.000
_cell.angle_alpha   90.00
_cell.angle_beta   90.00
_cell.angle_gamma   90.00
#
_symmetry.space_group_name_H-M   'P 1'
#
loop_
_entity.id
_entity.type
_entity.pdbx_description
1 polymer ?
#
loop_
_entity_poly.entity_id
_entity_poly.type
_entity_poly.pdbx_seq_one_letter_code
_entity_poly.pdbx_strand_id
1 'polypeptide(L)'
;MAKWMLMAAIGLAAPVLGLSAPAVAQNAAQNGVLVIYGNDKCPTNANGEEIVVCVRRGEEERFRIPKELRTTEASPDQQSWAVRQQSALEAGATGIGTCSTVGAGGQSGCFVQNANRWKAERRAARAEAERSVP
;
A
#
# COMPACT_ATOMS: atom_id res chain seq x y z
N MET A 1 -44.61 -49.85 27.02
CA MET A 1 -43.79 -50.71 26.12
C MET A 1 -43.97 -50.20 24.70
N ALA A 2 -42.89 -50.15 23.92
CA ALA A 2 -42.81 -49.68 22.53
C ALA A 2 -42.85 -48.14 22.30
N LYS A 3 -41.67 -47.55 22.51
CA LYS A 3 -41.23 -46.22 22.08
C LYS A 3 -41.02 -46.24 20.55
N TRP A 4 -42.04 -45.86 19.79
CA TRP A 4 -41.98 -45.72 18.33
C TRP A 4 -42.53 -44.34 17.95
N MET A 5 -41.63 -43.43 17.60
CA MET A 5 -41.85 -42.38 16.59
C MET A 5 -40.51 -41.66 16.40
N LEU A 6 -39.70 -42.23 15.51
CA LEU A 6 -38.60 -41.58 14.81
C LEU A 6 -39.17 -40.97 13.52
N MET A 7 -38.50 -39.92 13.03
CA MET A 7 -38.71 -39.17 11.78
C MET A 7 -39.51 -37.86 11.92
N ALA A 8 -38.88 -36.88 12.57
CA ALA A 8 -39.14 -35.47 12.30
C ALA A 8 -38.29 -35.05 11.08
N ALA A 9 -38.97 -34.45 10.10
CA ALA A 9 -38.45 -34.01 8.82
C ALA A 9 -37.28 -33.01 8.97
N ILE A 10 -36.09 -33.40 8.49
CA ILE A 10 -35.01 -32.46 8.22
C ILE A 10 -35.24 -31.96 6.79
N GLY A 11 -35.91 -30.81 6.69
CA GLY A 11 -36.07 -30.08 5.44
C GLY A 11 -34.70 -29.67 4.89
N LEU A 12 -34.47 -29.94 3.61
CA LEU A 12 -33.37 -29.39 2.83
C LEU A 12 -33.39 -27.85 2.91
N ALA A 13 -32.47 -27.27 3.68
CA ALA A 13 -31.99 -25.92 3.44
C ALA A 13 -30.58 -26.07 2.87
N ALA A 14 -30.49 -26.09 1.54
CA ALA A 14 -29.22 -26.08 0.83
C ALA A 14 -28.46 -24.78 1.18
N PRO A 15 -27.18 -24.85 1.60
CA PRO A 15 -26.35 -23.66 1.69
C PRO A 15 -26.10 -23.17 0.27
N VAL A 16 -26.62 -22.00 -0.08
CA VAL A 16 -26.29 -21.28 -1.31
C VAL A 16 -24.83 -20.84 -1.21
N LEU A 17 -23.93 -21.75 -1.58
CA LEU A 17 -22.54 -21.46 -1.88
C LEU A 17 -22.49 -20.92 -3.32
N GLY A 18 -22.03 -19.69 -3.50
CA GLY A 18 -21.51 -19.21 -4.79
C GLY A 18 -22.26 -18.04 -5.42
N LEU A 19 -21.95 -16.82 -4.98
CA LEU A 19 -21.97 -15.64 -5.83
C LEU A 19 -20.63 -14.91 -5.65
N SER A 20 -19.54 -15.52 -6.13
CA SER A 20 -18.33 -14.77 -6.44
C SER A 20 -18.60 -13.95 -7.70
N ALA A 21 -19.04 -12.71 -7.52
CA ALA A 21 -19.10 -11.71 -8.59
C ALA A 21 -18.01 -10.63 -8.41
N PRO A 22 -16.71 -10.97 -8.32
CA PRO A 22 -15.67 -9.94 -8.31
C PRO A 22 -15.58 -9.23 -9.67
N ALA A 23 -15.98 -9.88 -10.77
CA ALA A 23 -15.87 -9.34 -12.13
C ALA A 23 -16.77 -8.12 -12.39
N VAL A 24 -17.96 -8.05 -11.77
CA VAL A 24 -18.87 -6.89 -11.94
C VAL A 24 -18.44 -5.68 -11.10
N ALA A 25 -17.71 -5.90 -10.00
CA ALA A 25 -17.19 -4.82 -9.17
C ALA A 25 -15.99 -4.10 -9.81
N GLN A 26 -15.25 -4.75 -10.71
CA GLN A 26 -14.08 -4.13 -11.36
C GLN A 26 -14.44 -3.02 -12.37
N ASN A 27 -15.70 -2.98 -12.81
CA ASN A 27 -16.20 -2.01 -13.80
C ASN A 27 -17.14 -0.95 -13.17
N ALA A 28 -17.21 -0.88 -11.85
CA ALA A 28 -17.97 0.16 -11.17
C ALA A 28 -17.19 1.48 -11.26
N ALA A 29 -17.78 2.51 -11.86
CA ALA A 29 -17.21 3.84 -11.89
C ALA A 29 -17.04 4.34 -10.44
N GLN A 30 -15.80 4.63 -10.04
CA GLN A 30 -15.52 5.27 -8.76
C GLN A 30 -15.55 6.78 -9.00
N ASN A 31 -16.45 7.50 -8.34
CA ASN A 31 -16.63 8.95 -8.50
C ASN A 31 -16.87 9.40 -9.96
N GLY A 32 -17.57 8.58 -10.75
CA GLY A 32 -17.89 8.90 -12.16
C GLY A 32 -16.74 8.73 -13.15
N VAL A 33 -15.57 8.23 -12.70
CA VAL A 33 -14.42 7.94 -13.57
C VAL A 33 -14.24 6.43 -13.69
N LEU A 34 -14.22 5.92 -14.92
CA LEU A 34 -13.97 4.52 -15.21
C LEU A 34 -12.53 4.34 -15.73
N VAL A 35 -11.75 3.46 -15.11
CA VAL A 35 -10.41 3.14 -15.59
C VAL A 35 -10.50 1.95 -16.55
N ILE A 36 -10.14 2.18 -17.81
CA ILE A 36 -10.11 1.14 -18.86
C ILE A 36 -8.66 0.72 -19.14
N TYR A 37 -8.46 -0.56 -19.42
CA TYR A 37 -7.13 -1.11 -19.72
C TYR A 37 -7.00 -1.41 -21.22
N GLY A 38 -5.85 -1.04 -21.78
CA GLY A 38 -5.51 -1.18 -23.19
C GLY A 38 -6.64 -0.80 -24.15
N ASN A 39 -7.20 -1.79 -24.85
CA ASN A 39 -8.19 -1.60 -25.91
C ASN A 39 -9.65 -1.78 -25.47
N ASP A 40 -9.90 -1.91 -24.17
CA ASP A 40 -11.25 -2.01 -23.62
C ASP A 40 -12.08 -0.78 -24.03
N LYS A 41 -13.35 -1.04 -24.39
CA LYS A 41 -14.29 0.02 -24.81
C LYS A 41 -14.79 0.77 -23.59
N CYS A 42 -14.79 2.10 -23.65
CA CYS A 42 -15.50 2.92 -22.69
C CYS A 42 -17.01 2.67 -22.91
N PRO A 43 -17.73 2.08 -21.95
CA PRO A 43 -19.15 1.84 -22.10
C PRO A 43 -19.89 3.18 -22.14
N THR A 44 -20.80 3.34 -23.10
CA THR A 44 -21.74 4.46 -23.18
C THR A 44 -23.14 3.90 -23.32
N ASN A 45 -24.14 4.58 -22.76
CA ASN A 45 -25.53 4.20 -22.97
C ASN A 45 -25.89 4.47 -24.44
N ALA A 46 -26.50 3.50 -25.12
CA ALA A 46 -26.87 3.59 -26.53
C ALA A 46 -27.79 4.79 -26.87
N ASN A 47 -28.46 5.34 -25.84
CA ASN A 47 -29.38 6.48 -25.96
C ASN A 47 -28.70 7.85 -25.75
N GLY A 48 -27.39 7.89 -25.44
CA GLY A 48 -26.62 9.14 -25.30
C GLY A 48 -26.94 9.98 -24.05
N GLU A 49 -27.69 9.43 -23.10
CA GLU A 49 -28.14 10.13 -21.89
C GLU A 49 -27.06 10.22 -20.79
N GLU A 50 -25.96 9.47 -20.91
CA GLU A 50 -24.89 9.41 -19.91
C GLU A 50 -23.50 9.61 -20.53
N ILE A 51 -22.77 10.61 -20.03
CA ILE A 51 -21.37 10.88 -20.39
C ILE A 51 -20.47 10.13 -19.40
N VAL A 52 -19.80 9.08 -19.86
CA VAL A 52 -18.82 8.33 -19.07
C VAL A 52 -17.42 8.85 -19.39
N VAL A 53 -16.70 9.35 -18.38
CA VAL A 53 -15.30 9.81 -18.54
C VAL A 53 -14.38 8.64 -18.23
N CYS A 54 -13.76 8.08 -19.28
CA CYS A 54 -12.82 6.97 -19.13
C CYS A 54 -11.37 7.44 -19.15
N VAL A 55 -10.58 6.95 -18.19
CA VAL A 55 -9.12 7.11 -18.17
C VAL A 55 -8.46 5.82 -18.64
N ARG A 56 -7.66 5.90 -19.72
CA ARG A 56 -6.99 4.72 -20.29
C ARG A 56 -5.64 4.47 -19.62
N ARG A 57 -5.40 3.22 -19.21
CA ARG A 57 -4.13 2.71 -18.70
C ARG A 57 -3.61 1.59 -19.63
N GLY A 58 -2.30 1.35 -19.63
CA GLY A 58 -1.69 0.26 -20.42
C GLY A 58 -2.12 -1.12 -19.91
N GLU A 59 -2.06 -2.15 -20.76
CA GLU A 59 -2.43 -3.53 -20.36
C GLU A 59 -1.54 -4.08 -19.23
N GLU A 60 -0.27 -3.70 -19.21
CA GLU A 60 0.69 -4.06 -18.15
C GLU A 60 0.30 -3.55 -16.75
N GLU A 61 -0.56 -2.52 -16.68
CA GLU A 61 -0.99 -1.87 -15.44
C GLU A 61 -2.21 -2.56 -14.82
N ARG A 62 -2.84 -3.51 -15.53
CA ARG A 62 -4.06 -4.22 -15.09
C ARG A 62 -3.87 -5.01 -13.80
N PHE A 63 -2.70 -5.62 -13.62
CA PHE A 63 -2.36 -6.44 -12.45
C PHE A 63 -1.22 -5.85 -11.61
N ARG A 64 -0.70 -4.68 -12.01
CA ARG A 64 0.40 -4.01 -11.30
C ARG A 64 -0.18 -3.02 -10.30
N ILE A 65 0.49 -2.84 -9.16
CA ILE A 65 0.15 -1.80 -8.17
C ILE A 65 0.03 -0.46 -8.91
N PRO A 66 -1.08 0.30 -8.81
CA PRO A 66 -1.26 1.55 -9.53
C PRO A 66 -0.12 2.56 -9.31
N LYS A 67 0.21 3.37 -10.32
CA LYS A 67 1.37 4.30 -10.29
C LYS A 67 1.33 5.24 -9.08
N GLU A 68 0.15 5.72 -8.74
CA GLU A 68 -0.13 6.54 -7.57
C GLU A 68 0.21 5.88 -6.22
N LEU A 69 0.21 4.54 -6.15
CA LEU A 69 0.59 3.79 -4.95
C LEU A 69 2.03 3.29 -4.98
N ARG A 70 2.73 3.40 -6.13
CA ARG A 70 4.15 3.05 -6.24
C ARG A 70 5.06 4.09 -5.60
N THR A 71 4.53 5.27 -5.32
CA THR A 71 5.27 6.35 -4.71
C THR A 71 5.34 6.11 -3.22
N THR A 72 6.23 5.20 -2.84
CA THR A 72 6.64 4.98 -1.47
C THR A 72 7.36 6.25 -1.02
N GLU A 73 6.63 7.19 -0.41
CA GLU A 73 7.27 8.15 0.48
C GLU A 73 8.06 7.32 1.49
N ALA A 74 9.30 7.71 1.80
CA ALA A 74 10.11 6.97 2.76
C ALA A 74 9.54 7.17 4.18
N SER A 75 8.38 6.60 4.45
CA SER A 75 7.78 6.57 5.77
C SER A 75 8.60 5.59 6.63
N PRO A 76 8.90 5.94 7.90
CA PRO A 76 9.54 5.03 8.84
C PRO A 76 8.85 3.65 8.93
N ASP A 77 7.54 3.60 8.69
CA ASP A 77 6.73 2.37 8.75
C ASP A 77 7.05 1.38 7.62
N GLN A 78 7.60 1.87 6.51
CA GLN A 78 7.94 1.06 5.34
C GLN A 78 9.39 0.56 5.37
N GLN A 79 10.12 0.82 6.46
CA GLN A 79 11.45 0.28 6.66
C GLN A 79 11.40 -1.21 7.05
N SER A 80 12.36 -1.97 6.53
CA SER A 80 12.49 -3.38 6.89
C SER A 80 12.69 -3.52 8.41
N TRP A 81 12.22 -4.64 8.96
CA TRP A 81 12.36 -4.92 10.39
C TRP A 81 13.83 -4.85 10.85
N ALA A 82 14.76 -5.26 9.97
CA ALA A 82 16.19 -5.28 10.26
C ALA A 82 16.73 -3.86 10.49
N VAL A 83 16.29 -2.87 9.71
CA VAL A 83 16.66 -1.46 9.91
C VAL A 83 16.04 -0.91 11.19
N ARG A 84 14.78 -1.28 11.47
CA ARG A 84 14.09 -0.84 12.71
C ARG A 84 14.70 -1.45 13.98
N GLN A 85 15.20 -2.69 13.93
CA GLN A 85 15.84 -3.32 15.09
C GLN A 85 17.16 -2.63 15.45
N GLN A 86 17.87 -2.05 14.47
CA GLN A 86 19.15 -1.38 14.70
C GLN A 86 19.05 -0.28 15.77
N SER A 87 17.96 0.50 15.78
CA SER A 87 17.77 1.54 16.82
C SER A 87 17.59 0.96 18.21
N ALA A 88 17.05 -0.26 18.33
CA ALA A 88 16.92 -0.94 19.62
C ALA A 88 18.27 -1.49 20.10
N LEU A 89 19.15 -1.92 19.19
CA LEU A 89 20.50 -2.39 19.52
C LEU A 89 21.44 -1.24 19.92
N GLU A 90 21.25 -0.06 19.33
CA GLU A 90 22.03 1.13 19.64
C GLU A 90 21.54 1.87 20.89
N ALA A 91 20.38 1.48 21.45
CA ALA A 91 19.83 2.07 22.65
C ALA A 91 20.78 1.84 23.84
N GLY A 92 21.36 2.93 24.35
CA GLY A 92 22.32 2.89 25.45
C GLY A 92 23.78 2.66 25.03
N ALA A 93 24.09 2.70 23.72
CA ALA A 93 25.47 2.65 23.26
C ALA A 93 26.26 3.88 23.77
N THR A 94 27.48 3.64 24.26
CA THR A 94 28.38 4.68 24.79
C THR A 94 29.79 4.49 24.28
N GLY A 95 30.53 5.59 24.12
CA GLY A 95 31.92 5.58 23.65
C GLY A 95 32.13 6.44 22.40
N ILE A 96 33.36 6.41 21.88
CA ILE A 96 33.76 7.21 20.73
C ILE A 96 32.94 6.80 19.50
N GLY A 97 32.32 7.79 18.84
CA GLY A 97 31.49 7.58 17.65
C GLY A 97 30.00 7.39 17.94
N THR A 98 29.60 7.27 19.21
CA THR A 98 28.18 7.29 19.62
C THR A 98 27.76 8.69 20.04
N CYS A 99 26.54 9.11 19.71
CA CYS A 99 25.98 10.38 20.20
C CYS A 99 25.35 10.15 21.58
N SER A 100 26.18 10.19 22.63
CA SER A 100 25.75 9.99 24.02
C SER A 100 26.29 11.10 24.93
N THR A 101 25.55 11.42 25.99
CA THR A 101 25.98 12.36 27.05
C THR A 101 26.95 11.73 28.04
N VAL A 102 27.11 10.41 27.99
CA VAL A 102 28.00 9.65 28.87
C VAL A 102 29.13 9.00 28.05
N GLY A 103 30.37 9.16 28.54
CA GLY A 103 31.58 8.61 27.90
C GLY A 103 32.38 9.64 27.08
N ALA A 104 33.65 9.32 26.84
CA ALA A 104 34.55 10.17 26.06
C ALA A 104 34.17 10.14 24.57
N GLY A 105 34.20 11.31 23.92
CA GLY A 105 33.94 11.43 22.48
C GLY A 105 32.45 11.48 22.07
N GLY A 106 31.52 11.71 23.00
CA GLY A 106 30.10 11.88 22.66
C GLY A 106 29.83 13.08 21.73
N GLN A 107 30.56 14.19 21.93
CA GLN A 107 30.47 15.38 21.08
C GLN A 107 30.81 15.07 19.61
N SER A 108 31.87 14.30 19.35
CA SER A 108 32.25 13.95 17.98
C SER A 108 31.26 12.98 17.34
N GLY A 109 30.70 12.04 18.10
CA GLY A 109 29.61 11.17 17.64
C GLY A 109 28.37 11.96 17.21
N CYS A 110 27.92 12.91 18.03
CA CYS A 110 26.77 13.77 17.69
C CYS A 110 27.04 14.67 16.47
N PHE A 111 28.26 15.20 16.34
CA PHE A 111 28.65 15.97 15.15
C PHE A 111 28.53 15.13 13.87
N VAL A 112 29.07 13.91 13.87
CA VAL A 112 29.02 13.01 12.71
C VAL A 112 27.59 12.60 12.39
N GLN A 113 26.78 12.28 13.41
CA GLN A 113 25.37 11.94 13.23
C GLN A 113 24.60 13.10 12.59
N ASN A 114 24.79 14.32 13.08
CA ASN A 114 24.13 15.50 12.53
C ASN A 114 24.57 15.80 11.09
N ALA A 115 25.87 15.65 10.80
CA ALA A 115 26.39 15.79 9.43
C ALA A 115 25.79 14.74 8.48
N ASN A 116 25.62 13.49 8.94
CA ASN A 116 24.97 12.44 8.16
C ASN A 116 23.48 12.71 7.93
N ARG A 117 22.77 13.20 8.95
CA ARG A 117 21.36 13.63 8.83
C ARG A 117 21.22 14.74 7.79
N TRP A 118 22.04 15.78 7.87
CA TRP A 118 22.01 16.89 6.90
C TRP A 118 22.26 16.39 5.46
N LYS A 119 23.24 15.49 5.26
CA LYS A 119 23.48 14.88 3.94
C LYS A 119 22.29 14.03 3.47
N ALA A 120 21.59 13.35 4.38
CA ALA A 120 20.40 12.56 4.05
C ALA A 120 19.24 13.47 3.62
N GLU A 121 18.96 14.54 4.37
CA GLU A 121 17.95 15.55 4.03
C GLU A 121 18.22 16.19 2.67
N ARG A 122 19.48 16.57 2.39
CA ARG A 122 19.86 17.14 1.08
C ARG A 122 19.68 16.15 -0.08
N ARG A 123 19.98 14.86 0.14
CA ARG A 123 19.73 13.82 -0.88
C ARG A 123 18.24 13.60 -1.11
N ALA A 124 17.44 13.57 -0.06
CA ALA A 124 15.99 13.45 -0.15
C ALA A 124 15.37 14.62 -0.92
N ALA A 125 15.74 15.86 -0.57
CA ALA A 125 15.28 17.05 -1.27
C ALA A 125 15.69 17.06 -2.76
N ARG A 126 16.90 16.58 -3.09
CA ARG A 126 17.33 16.44 -4.49
C ARG A 126 16.53 15.38 -5.24
N ALA A 127 16.29 14.22 -4.63
CA ALA A 127 15.51 13.15 -5.24
C ALA A 127 14.05 13.58 -5.47
N GLU A 128 13.47 14.36 -4.55
CA GLU A 128 12.15 14.96 -4.70
C GLU A 128 12.12 15.97 -5.86
N ALA A 129 13.13 16.83 -5.96
CA ALA A 129 13.25 17.77 -7.07
C ALA A 129 13.36 17.05 -8.43
N GLU A 130 14.19 16.00 -8.53
CA GLU A 130 14.32 15.19 -9.74
C GLU A 130 13.01 14.47 -10.11
N ARG A 131 12.25 14.00 -9.12
CA ARG A 131 10.94 13.36 -9.33
C ARG A 131 9.84 14.33 -9.75
N SER A 132 9.98 15.63 -9.42
CA SER A 132 9.03 16.67 -9.81
C SER A 132 9.22 17.19 -11.24
N VAL A 133 10.29 16.79 -11.93
CA VAL A 133 10.52 17.13 -13.34
C VAL A 133 9.67 16.21 -14.23
N PRO A 134 8.77 16.75 -15.07
CA PRO A 134 7.90 15.97 -15.95
C PRO A 134 8.64 15.27 -17.10
#